data_AF-A0A3S3QZY4-F1
#
_entry.id   AF-A0A3S3QZY4-F1
#
_cell.length_a   1.000
_cell.length_b   1.000
_cell.length_c   1.000
_cell.angle_alpha   90.00
_cell.angle_beta   90.00
_cell.angle_gamma   90.00
#
_symmetry.space_group_name_H-M   'P 1'
#
loop_
_entity.id
_entity.type
_entity.pdbx_description
1 polymer ?
#
loop_
_entity_poly.entity_id
_entity_poly.type
_entity_poly.pdbx_seq_one_letter_code
_entity_poly.pdbx_strand_id
1 'polypeptide(L)'
;MVPIARGGKFISIGEKIRLPDDVTIGYIIEYLLRKKLTVVEQFHSHLEPMKFIKSDSLSDQITFSYSKYGKEMNVINVEDGIDRRADPTRFYSLHCHLFPNFKYCARGGRMGQ
;
A
#
# COMPACT_ATOMS: atom_id res chain seq x y z
N MET A 1 -7.93 -8.13 -21.81
CA MET A 1 -8.75 -8.47 -20.65
C MET A 1 -10.23 -8.67 -20.97
N VAL A 2 -10.92 -7.71 -21.62
CA VAL A 2 -12.39 -7.73 -21.81
C VAL A 2 -12.97 -9.08 -22.30
N PRO A 3 -12.42 -9.77 -23.31
CA PRO A 3 -13.02 -11.04 -23.78
C PRO A 3 -12.94 -12.19 -22.75
N ILE A 4 -11.96 -12.13 -21.84
CA ILE A 4 -11.60 -13.21 -20.91
C ILE A 4 -12.15 -12.97 -19.50
N ALA A 5 -12.24 -11.71 -19.06
CA ALA A 5 -12.61 -11.37 -17.68
C ALA A 5 -14.04 -10.80 -17.53
N ARG A 6 -14.71 -10.40 -18.62
CA ARG A 6 -16.05 -9.80 -18.55
C ARG A 6 -17.15 -10.84 -18.34
N GLY A 7 -18.27 -10.41 -17.76
CA GLY A 7 -19.54 -11.17 -17.78
C GLY A 7 -19.50 -12.41 -16.90
N GLY A 8 -18.93 -12.28 -15.69
CA GLY A 8 -18.78 -13.39 -14.74
C GLY A 8 -17.58 -14.30 -15.00
N LYS A 9 -16.96 -14.24 -16.19
CA LYS A 9 -15.82 -15.13 -16.52
C LYS A 9 -14.64 -15.01 -15.57
N PHE A 10 -14.34 -13.80 -15.07
CA PHE A 10 -13.29 -13.61 -14.08
C PHE A 10 -13.54 -14.45 -12.82
N ILE A 11 -14.75 -14.36 -12.27
CA ILE A 11 -15.18 -15.12 -11.09
C ILE A 11 -15.12 -16.62 -11.39
N SER A 12 -15.66 -17.06 -12.53
CA SER A 12 -15.63 -18.47 -12.92
C SER A 12 -14.21 -19.04 -13.07
N ILE A 13 -13.25 -18.23 -13.55
CA ILE A 13 -11.83 -18.64 -13.60
C ILE A 13 -11.28 -18.77 -12.19
N GLY A 14 -11.50 -17.78 -11.31
CA GLY A 14 -11.06 -17.80 -9.92
C GLY A 14 -11.60 -19.00 -9.15
N GLU A 15 -12.90 -19.30 -9.29
CA GLU A 15 -13.54 -20.48 -8.70
C GLU A 15 -12.95 -21.80 -9.22
N LYS A 16 -12.62 -21.85 -10.52
CA LYS A 16 -12.03 -23.04 -11.15
C LYS A 16 -10.62 -23.32 -10.64
N ILE A 17 -9.78 -22.30 -10.52
CA ILE A 17 -8.40 -22.46 -10.03
C ILE A 17 -8.31 -22.45 -8.50
N ARG A 18 -9.37 -22.02 -7.81
CA ARG A 18 -9.49 -21.91 -6.35
C ARG A 18 -8.39 -21.06 -5.73
N LEU A 19 -8.09 -19.93 -6.36
CA LEU A 19 -7.10 -18.95 -5.90
C LEU A 19 -7.76 -17.57 -5.76
N PRO A 20 -7.20 -16.66 -4.94
CA PRO A 20 -7.76 -15.33 -4.74
C PRO A 20 -7.72 -14.45 -6.01
N ASP A 21 -8.38 -13.30 -5.94
CA ASP A 21 -8.59 -12.42 -7.10
C ASP A 21 -7.28 -11.88 -7.71
N ASP A 22 -6.30 -11.54 -6.89
CA ASP A 22 -4.98 -11.06 -7.32
C ASP A 22 -4.20 -12.13 -8.11
N VAL A 23 -4.19 -13.36 -7.59
CA VAL A 23 -3.63 -14.53 -8.28
C VAL A 23 -4.40 -14.84 -9.55
N THR A 24 -5.73 -14.68 -9.55
CA THR A 24 -6.58 -14.89 -10.72
C THR A 24 -6.26 -13.89 -11.84
N ILE A 25 -6.09 -12.61 -11.52
CA ILE A 25 -5.64 -11.61 -12.49
C ILE A 25 -4.25 -11.95 -13.03
N GLY A 26 -3.31 -12.30 -12.14
CA GLY A 26 -1.96 -12.73 -12.54
C GLY A 26 -1.99 -13.92 -13.49
N TYR A 27 -2.79 -14.94 -13.18
CA TYR A 27 -2.99 -16.12 -14.03
C TYR A 27 -3.54 -15.75 -15.41
N ILE A 28 -4.55 -14.87 -15.48
CA ILE A 28 -5.10 -14.45 -16.78
C ILE A 28 -4.04 -13.72 -17.61
N ILE A 29 -3.28 -12.80 -17.02
CA ILE A 29 -2.32 -11.97 -17.74
C ILE A 29 -1.10 -12.77 -18.17
N GLU A 30 -0.47 -13.49 -17.24
CA GLU A 30 0.78 -14.20 -17.49
C GLU A 30 0.57 -15.53 -18.23
N TYR A 31 -0.40 -16.32 -17.78
CA TYR A 31 -0.59 -17.66 -18.33
C TYR A 31 -1.51 -17.67 -19.55
N LEU A 32 -2.68 -17.03 -19.50
CA LEU A 32 -3.63 -17.06 -20.63
C LEU A 32 -3.26 -16.06 -21.74
N LEU A 33 -2.87 -14.84 -21.38
CA LEU A 33 -2.55 -13.77 -22.33
C LEU A 33 -1.07 -13.70 -22.70
N ARG A 34 -0.20 -14.50 -22.04
CA ARG A 34 1.24 -14.57 -22.30
C ARG A 34 1.92 -13.19 -22.22
N LYS A 35 1.51 -12.37 -21.25
CA LYS A 35 2.12 -11.06 -20.98
C LYS A 35 2.91 -11.14 -19.68
N LYS A 36 4.18 -10.76 -19.72
CA LYS A 36 5.04 -10.75 -18.54
C LYS A 36 4.63 -9.61 -17.61
N LEU A 37 4.58 -9.89 -16.31
CA LEU A 37 4.42 -8.85 -15.30
C LEU A 37 5.65 -7.93 -15.28
N THR A 38 5.42 -6.63 -15.28
CA THR A 38 6.45 -5.64 -14.99
C THR A 38 6.55 -5.46 -13.49
N VAL A 39 7.72 -5.77 -12.92
CA VAL A 39 8.01 -5.53 -11.51
C VAL A 39 8.34 -4.06 -11.33
N VAL A 40 7.72 -3.44 -10.32
CA VAL A 40 7.91 -2.04 -9.97
C VAL A 40 8.14 -1.98 -8.46
N GLU A 41 9.39 -1.72 -8.06
CA GLU A 41 9.86 -1.80 -6.67
C GLU A 41 9.22 -0.75 -5.74
N GLN A 42 8.53 0.24 -6.29
CA GLN A 42 7.85 1.30 -5.56
C GLN A 42 6.42 0.91 -5.09
N PHE A 43 5.95 -0.30 -5.41
CA PHE A 43 4.68 -0.82 -4.92
C PHE A 43 4.90 -1.64 -3.65
N HIS A 44 4.43 -1.10 -2.52
CA HIS A 44 4.59 -1.71 -1.20
C HIS A 44 3.29 -2.30 -0.66
N SER A 45 3.39 -3.49 -0.07
CA SER A 45 2.31 -4.22 0.59
C SER A 45 2.65 -4.44 2.06
N HIS A 46 1.65 -4.53 2.93
CA HIS A 46 1.86 -4.79 4.37
C HIS A 46 2.41 -6.18 4.68
N LEU A 47 2.63 -7.03 3.67
CA LEU A 47 3.33 -8.30 3.78
C LEU A 47 4.86 -8.15 3.82
N GLU A 48 5.40 -6.95 3.54
CA GLU A 48 6.81 -6.64 3.78
C GLU A 48 6.98 -5.68 4.97
N PRO A 49 8.17 -5.58 5.57
CA PRO A 49 8.38 -4.70 6.73
C PRO A 49 8.41 -3.22 6.32
N MET A 50 7.31 -2.50 6.57
CA MET A 50 7.15 -1.08 6.20
C MET A 50 8.21 -0.16 6.83
N LYS A 51 8.78 -0.56 7.97
CA LYS A 51 9.86 0.18 8.65
C LYS A 51 11.16 0.29 7.83
N PHE A 52 11.33 -0.52 6.79
CA PHE A 52 12.54 -0.50 5.94
C PHE A 52 12.44 0.49 4.78
N ILE A 53 11.24 0.99 4.48
CA ILE A 53 11.09 2.11 3.55
C ILE A 53 11.67 3.34 4.23
N LYS A 54 12.68 3.95 3.60
CA LYS A 54 13.40 5.07 4.21
C LYS A 54 12.60 6.36 4.11
N SER A 55 12.66 7.16 5.17
CA SER A 55 11.97 8.45 5.28
C SER A 55 12.28 9.40 4.11
N ASP A 56 13.54 9.43 3.68
CA ASP A 56 14.05 10.28 2.60
C ASP A 56 13.58 9.84 1.20
N SER A 57 13.14 8.59 1.05
CA SER A 57 12.61 8.03 -0.20
C SER A 57 11.08 8.00 -0.28
N LEU A 58 10.37 8.54 0.72
CA LEU A 58 8.91 8.43 0.78
C LEU A 58 8.22 9.11 -0.41
N SER A 59 8.77 10.20 -0.96
CA SER A 59 8.21 10.86 -2.14
C SER A 59 8.35 10.05 -3.43
N ASP A 60 9.26 9.06 -3.44
CA ASP A 60 9.57 8.27 -4.62
C ASP A 60 8.73 6.99 -4.71
N GLN A 61 7.99 6.64 -3.65
CA GLN A 61 7.17 5.43 -3.61
C GLN A 61 5.77 5.66 -4.20
N ILE A 62 5.18 4.60 -4.75
CA ILE A 62 3.86 4.66 -5.40
C ILE A 62 2.75 4.24 -4.43
N THR A 63 2.95 3.15 -3.69
CA THR A 63 1.99 2.68 -2.69
C THR A 63 2.64 2.47 -1.35
N PHE A 64 1.81 2.55 -0.32
CA PHE A 64 2.15 2.19 1.05
C PHE A 64 1.02 1.35 1.61
N SER A 65 1.31 0.60 2.66
CA SER A 65 0.30 -0.17 3.37
C SER A 65 0.58 -0.13 4.88
N TYR A 66 -0.37 -0.61 5.66
CA TYR A 66 -0.17 -0.92 7.07
C TYR A 66 -0.89 -2.21 7.42
N SER A 67 -0.46 -2.86 8.48
CA SER A 67 -1.19 -3.97 9.09
C SER A 67 -0.89 -4.07 10.58
N LYS A 68 -1.70 -4.86 11.28
CA LYS A 68 -1.51 -5.16 12.70
C LYS A 68 -1.32 -6.66 12.87
N TYR A 69 -0.20 -7.06 13.46
CA TYR A 69 0.09 -8.44 13.82
C TYR A 69 0.13 -8.57 15.33
N GLY A 70 -0.97 -9.03 15.92
CA GLY A 70 -1.13 -9.09 17.37
C GLY A 70 -1.05 -7.70 18.01
N LYS A 71 0.04 -7.42 18.75
CA LYS A 71 0.28 -6.13 19.39
C LYS A 71 1.16 -5.19 18.57
N GLU A 72 1.82 -5.69 17.53
CA GLU A 72 2.74 -4.92 16.71
C GLU A 72 2.03 -4.32 15.50
N MET A 73 2.42 -3.09 15.15
CA MET A 73 1.97 -2.39 13.94
C MET A 73 3.08 -2.44 12.90
N ASN A 74 2.78 -3.00 11.73
CA ASN A 74 3.62 -2.87 10.55
C ASN A 74 3.24 -1.58 9.84
N VAL A 75 4.03 -0.53 10.06
CA VAL A 75 3.79 0.81 9.53
C VAL A 75 5.09 1.46 9.12
N ILE A 76 5.01 2.41 8.19
CA ILE A 76 6.13 3.23 7.75
C ILE A 76 6.67 4.11 8.88
N ASN A 77 7.95 4.44 8.79
CA ASN A 77 8.55 5.44 9.66
C ASN A 77 8.41 6.83 9.05
N VAL A 78 7.92 7.79 9.83
CA VAL A 78 7.82 9.20 9.43
C VAL A 78 8.36 10.02 10.59
N GLU A 79 9.50 10.68 10.38
CA GLU A 79 10.32 11.32 11.42
C GLU A 79 9.55 12.39 12.21
N ASP A 80 8.87 13.31 11.53
CA ASP A 80 8.08 14.38 12.15
C ASP A 80 6.57 14.08 12.18
N GLY A 81 6.21 12.81 12.34
CA GLY A 81 4.81 12.40 12.29
C GLY A 81 4.02 12.68 13.57
N ILE A 82 2.71 12.65 13.42
CA ILE A 82 1.72 12.84 14.50
C ILE A 82 1.81 11.70 15.51
N ASP A 83 1.33 11.90 16.74
CA ASP A 83 1.31 10.87 17.78
C ASP A 83 0.64 9.56 17.28
N ARG A 84 1.25 8.41 17.59
CA ARG A 84 0.79 7.09 17.09
C ARG A 84 -0.59 6.67 17.61
N ARG A 85 -1.09 7.26 18.70
CA ARG A 85 -2.46 7.02 19.16
C ARG A 85 -3.47 7.75 18.28
N ALA A 86 -3.12 8.93 17.79
CA ALA A 86 -3.95 9.73 16.89
C ALA A 86 -3.80 9.30 15.42
N ASP A 87 -2.62 8.81 15.02
CA ASP A 87 -2.31 8.33 13.67
C ASP A 87 -1.63 6.94 13.71
N PRO A 88 -2.37 5.88 14.06
CA PRO A 88 -1.82 4.53 14.22
C PRO A 88 -1.39 3.90 12.89
N THR A 89 -1.93 4.33 11.76
CA THR A 89 -1.59 3.80 10.42
C THR A 89 -0.42 4.54 9.79
N ARG A 90 -0.06 5.72 10.31
CA ARG A 90 0.96 6.65 9.81
C ARG A 90 0.58 7.35 8.51
N PHE A 91 -0.62 7.11 7.97
CA PHE A 91 -1.03 7.69 6.69
C PHE A 91 -1.29 9.18 6.80
N TYR A 92 -1.70 9.68 7.98
CA TYR A 92 -1.87 11.11 8.15
C TYR A 92 -0.52 11.82 8.23
N SER A 93 0.41 11.26 8.98
CA SER A 93 1.81 11.71 9.04
C SER A 93 2.46 11.69 7.67
N LEU A 94 2.29 10.61 6.90
CA LEU A 94 2.79 10.51 5.52
C LEU A 94 2.19 11.60 4.62
N HIS A 95 0.87 11.79 4.67
CA HIS A 95 0.21 12.83 3.89
C HIS A 95 0.80 14.21 4.19
N CYS A 96 0.97 14.54 5.47
CA CYS A 96 1.52 15.84 5.85
C CYS A 96 3.01 15.99 5.59
N HIS A 97 3.77 14.89 5.59
CA HIS A 97 5.16 14.87 5.15
C HIS A 97 5.28 15.16 3.65
N LEU A 98 4.46 14.50 2.81
CA LEU A 98 4.46 14.69 1.35
C LEU A 98 3.82 16.01 0.91
N PHE A 99 2.84 16.51 1.67
CA PHE A 99 2.05 17.68 1.32
C PHE A 99 1.93 18.66 2.51
N PRO A 100 3.03 19.30 2.93
CA PRO A 100 3.07 20.13 4.14
C PRO A 100 2.26 21.43 4.06
N ASN A 101 1.77 21.80 2.89
CA ASN A 101 1.05 23.07 2.66
C ASN A 101 -0.45 22.99 2.96
N PHE A 102 -1.00 21.80 3.24
CA PHE A 102 -2.41 21.67 3.62
C PHE A 102 -2.66 22.24 5.02
N LYS A 103 -3.74 23.01 5.18
CA LYS A 103 -4.04 23.75 6.44
C LYS A 103 -4.16 22.86 7.68
N TYR A 104 -4.61 21.62 7.50
CA TYR A 104 -4.79 20.66 8.59
C TYR A 104 -3.48 19.93 8.94
N CYS A 105 -2.47 20.00 8.08
CA CYS A 105 -1.10 19.60 8.40
C CYS A 105 -0.45 20.66 9.27
N ALA A 106 -0.85 20.71 10.53
CA ALA A 106 -0.20 21.54 11.52
C ALA A 106 1.28 21.13 11.56
N ARG A 107 2.19 22.00 11.08
CA ARG A 107 3.63 21.84 11.29
C ARG A 107 3.82 21.64 12.77
N GLY A 108 4.29 20.46 13.18
CA GLY A 108 4.47 20.01 14.56
C GLY A 108 4.44 21.16 15.56
N GLY A 109 3.22 21.50 16.01
CA GLY A 109 3.08 22.42 17.11
C GLY A 109 3.75 21.74 18.28
N ARG A 110 4.80 22.35 18.81
CA ARG A 110 5.29 22.08 20.16
C ARG A 110 4.09 22.18 21.09
N MET A 111 3.43 21.06 21.33
CA MET A 111 2.36 20.94 22.31
C MET A 111 3.08 20.60 23.61
N GLY A 112 3.67 21.64 24.21
CA GLY A 112 4.60 21.52 25.34
C GLY A 112 5.38 22.81 25.58
N GLN A 113 4.66 23.92 25.84
CA GLN A 113 5.04 24.90 26.86
C GLN A 113 3.90 24.94 27.86
#